data_AF-A0A3B8Z6B5-F1
#
_entry.id   AF-A0A3B8Z6B5-F1
#
_cell.length_a   1.000
_cell.length_b   1.000
_cell.length_c   1.000
_cell.angle_alpha   90.00
_cell.angle_beta   90.00
_cell.angle_gamma   90.00
#
_symmetry.space_group_name_H-M   'P 1'
#
loop_
_entity.id
_entity.type
_entity.pdbx_description
1 polymer ?
#
loop_
_entity_poly.entity_id
_entity_poly.type
_entity_poly.pdbx_seq_one_letter_code
_entity_poly.pdbx_strand_id
1 'polypeptide(L)'
;MLCSFYLSETVAVDTLGMLLSISQIVLVPVVLGSLINHYAHSAVLRFESWLPSISIVIILLIIAIIVALNSQQLLEVGLLTLIAVILHNLLGLTGGFCISRLFGFNLRQSHTIAIEVGMQNSGLGAALALQFFSGAAALPAALFSVWHNISGSILASHWSQKRSSLEYAMKDQESTDTN
;
A
#
# COMPACT_ATOMS: atom_id res chain seq x y z
N MET A 1 4.35 1.21 -17.39
CA MET A 1 5.73 1.32 -17.92
C MET A 1 6.69 0.36 -17.23
N LEU A 2 6.82 0.35 -15.89
CA LEU A 2 7.65 -0.63 -15.19
C LEU A 2 7.19 -2.10 -15.36
N CYS A 3 5.88 -2.38 -15.33
CA CYS A 3 5.39 -3.74 -15.57
C CYS A 3 5.79 -4.27 -16.95
N SER A 4 5.72 -3.44 -17.99
CA SER A 4 6.21 -3.83 -19.31
C SER A 4 7.71 -4.01 -19.31
N PHE A 5 8.50 -3.14 -18.66
CA PHE A 5 9.94 -3.34 -18.54
C PHE A 5 10.31 -4.70 -17.91
N TYR A 6 9.62 -5.13 -16.85
CA TYR A 6 9.89 -6.41 -16.19
C TYR A 6 9.27 -7.65 -16.87
N LEU A 7 8.22 -7.49 -17.68
CA LEU A 7 7.45 -8.61 -18.26
C LEU A 7 7.55 -8.71 -19.79
N SER A 8 8.17 -7.75 -20.46
CA SER A 8 8.15 -7.60 -21.94
C SER A 8 8.64 -8.83 -22.70
N GLU A 9 9.51 -9.65 -22.13
CA GLU A 9 10.02 -10.85 -22.81
C GLU A 9 9.13 -12.08 -22.62
N THR A 10 8.26 -12.10 -21.61
CA THR A 10 7.54 -13.31 -21.19
C THR A 10 6.03 -13.22 -21.36
N VAL A 11 5.47 -12.01 -21.32
CA VAL A 11 4.01 -11.79 -21.39
C VAL A 11 3.71 -10.53 -22.21
N ALA A 12 2.72 -10.60 -23.09
CA ALA A 12 2.22 -9.43 -23.79
C ALA A 12 1.53 -8.47 -22.79
N VAL A 13 2.07 -7.26 -22.64
CA VAL A 13 1.54 -6.25 -21.71
C VAL A 13 0.88 -5.10 -22.48
N ASP A 14 -0.43 -4.93 -22.30
CA ASP A 14 -1.16 -3.76 -22.80
C ASP A 14 -0.88 -2.53 -21.94
N THR A 15 0.24 -1.87 -22.21
CA THR A 15 0.70 -0.71 -21.42
C THR A 15 -0.27 0.46 -21.44
N LEU A 16 -0.90 0.72 -22.58
CA LEU A 16 -1.81 1.84 -22.76
C LEU A 16 -3.16 1.52 -22.10
N GLY A 17 -3.66 0.30 -22.26
CA GLY A 17 -4.83 -0.18 -21.53
C GLY A 17 -4.65 -0.11 -20.03
N MET A 18 -3.52 -0.60 -19.50
CA MET A 18 -3.22 -0.50 -18.05
C MET A 18 -3.19 0.95 -17.56
N LEU A 19 -2.61 1.88 -18.32
CA LEU A 19 -2.57 3.30 -17.96
C LEU A 19 -3.98 3.92 -17.93
N LEU A 20 -4.81 3.61 -18.92
CA LEU A 20 -6.21 4.05 -18.97
C LEU A 20 -7.01 3.48 -17.80
N SER A 21 -6.85 2.20 -17.49
CA SER A 21 -7.51 1.56 -16.35
C SER A 21 -7.08 2.17 -15.01
N ILE A 22 -5.78 2.46 -14.81
CA ILE A 22 -5.32 3.17 -13.61
C ILE A 22 -6.00 4.54 -13.51
N SER A 23 -6.10 5.26 -14.64
CA SER A 23 -6.74 6.58 -14.68
C SER A 23 -8.23 6.48 -14.32
N GLN A 24 -8.94 5.47 -14.82
CA GLN A 24 -10.36 5.26 -14.54
C GLN A 24 -10.64 4.75 -13.13
N ILE A 25 -9.82 3.82 -12.63
CA ILE A 25 -10.01 3.16 -11.33
C ILE A 25 -9.55 4.05 -10.17
N VAL A 26 -8.53 4.90 -10.39
CA VAL A 26 -7.90 5.71 -9.33
C VAL A 26 -8.09 7.19 -9.56
N LEU A 27 -7.60 7.72 -10.69
CA LEU A 27 -7.52 9.17 -10.89
C LEU A 27 -8.91 9.81 -10.91
N VAL A 28 -9.86 9.24 -11.67
CA VAL A 28 -11.22 9.76 -11.77
C VAL A 28 -11.93 9.75 -10.40
N PRO A 29 -12.01 8.63 -9.65
CA PRO A 29 -12.61 8.62 -8.32
C PRO A 29 -11.94 9.56 -7.31
N VAL A 30 -10.61 9.68 -7.33
CA VAL A 30 -9.88 10.58 -6.42
C VAL A 30 -10.20 12.04 -6.73
N VAL A 31 -10.19 12.44 -8.01
CA VAL A 31 -10.56 13.82 -8.40
C VAL A 31 -12.00 14.12 -8.05
N LEU A 32 -12.93 13.20 -8.35
CA LEU A 32 -14.34 13.37 -7.98
C LEU A 32 -14.53 13.48 -6.46
N GLY A 33 -13.91 12.59 -5.69
CA GLY A 33 -13.95 12.64 -4.23
C GLY A 33 -13.36 13.94 -3.67
N SER A 34 -12.26 14.42 -4.24
CA SER A 34 -11.64 15.70 -3.87
C SER A 34 -12.55 16.89 -4.18
N LEU A 35 -13.20 16.92 -5.36
CA LEU A 35 -14.17 17.96 -5.72
C LEU A 35 -15.39 17.94 -4.79
N ILE A 36 -15.93 16.77 -4.48
CA ILE A 36 -17.03 16.61 -3.52
C ILE A 36 -16.61 17.13 -2.14
N ASN A 37 -15.40 16.79 -1.68
CA ASN A 37 -14.89 17.29 -0.41
C ASN A 37 -14.70 18.81 -0.42
N HIS A 38 -14.30 19.40 -1.55
CA HIS A 38 -14.15 20.84 -1.68
C HIS A 38 -15.49 21.59 -1.63
N TYR A 39 -16.51 21.12 -2.36
CA TYR A 39 -17.80 21.81 -2.45
C TYR A 39 -18.82 21.43 -1.37
N ALA A 40 -18.74 20.21 -0.83
CA ALA A 40 -19.69 19.64 0.13
C ALA A 40 -18.98 19.13 1.41
N HIS A 41 -17.94 19.82 1.85
CA HIS A 41 -17.11 19.46 3.01
C HIS A 41 -17.92 19.05 4.25
N SER A 42 -18.96 19.83 4.61
CA SER A 42 -19.82 19.54 5.77
C SER A 42 -20.56 18.20 5.68
N ALA A 43 -20.89 17.75 4.47
CA ALA A 43 -21.48 16.42 4.25
C ALA A 43 -20.42 15.33 4.40
N VAL A 44 -19.21 15.53 3.87
CA VAL A 44 -18.10 14.57 3.96
C VAL A 44 -17.69 14.33 5.41
N LEU A 45 -17.57 15.38 6.23
CA LEU A 45 -17.27 15.27 7.67
C LEU A 45 -18.23 14.33 8.42
N ARG A 46 -19.50 14.26 7.97
CA ARG A 46 -20.50 13.38 8.59
C ARG A 46 -20.21 11.89 8.35
N PHE A 47 -19.56 11.57 7.23
CA PHE A 47 -19.24 10.20 6.83
C PHE A 47 -17.78 9.82 7.04
N GLU A 48 -16.90 10.78 7.31
CA GLU A 48 -15.44 10.58 7.45
C GLU A 48 -15.09 9.43 8.41
N SER A 49 -15.78 9.33 9.55
CA SER A 49 -15.56 8.26 10.54
C SER A 49 -15.94 6.87 10.04
N TRP A 50 -16.82 6.76 9.03
CA TRP A 50 -17.27 5.49 8.45
C TRP A 50 -16.42 5.05 7.25
N LEU A 51 -15.77 5.98 6.55
CA LEU A 51 -14.98 5.70 5.35
C LEU A 51 -13.88 4.65 5.56
N PRO A 52 -13.09 4.67 6.66
CA PRO A 52 -12.09 3.64 6.91
C PRO A 52 -12.70 2.25 7.06
N SER A 53 -13.77 2.13 7.84
CA SER A 53 -14.46 0.85 8.09
C SER A 53 -15.05 0.27 6.81
N ILE A 54 -15.71 1.10 6.00
CA ILE A 54 -16.25 0.68 4.70
C ILE A 54 -15.13 0.21 3.77
N SER A 55 -14.01 0.94 3.72
CA SER A 55 -12.85 0.58 2.89
C SER A 55 -12.27 -0.77 3.29
N ILE A 56 -12.14 -1.04 4.61
CA ILE A 56 -11.68 -2.32 5.14
C ILE A 56 -12.62 -3.46 4.74
N VAL A 57 -13.94 -3.27 4.86
CA VAL A 57 -14.90 -4.31 4.45
C VAL A 57 -14.81 -4.61 2.96
N ILE A 58 -14.72 -3.58 2.12
CA ILE A 58 -14.60 -3.75 0.66
C ILE A 58 -13.32 -4.49 0.29
N ILE A 59 -12.16 -4.10 0.85
CA ILE A 59 -10.90 -4.77 0.51
C ILE A 59 -10.89 -6.22 1.00
N LEU A 60 -11.42 -6.51 2.19
CA LEU A 60 -11.54 -7.88 2.69
C LEU A 60 -12.45 -8.74 1.80
N LEU A 61 -13.54 -8.18 1.29
CA LEU A 61 -14.43 -8.85 0.35
C LEU A 61 -13.73 -9.14 -0.99
N ILE A 62 -12.98 -8.19 -1.55
CA ILE A 62 -12.18 -8.39 -2.76
C ILE A 62 -11.15 -9.51 -2.56
N ILE A 63 -10.42 -9.49 -1.44
CA ILE A 63 -9.42 -10.53 -1.10
C ILE A 63 -10.10 -11.89 -0.99
N ALA A 64 -11.24 -11.98 -0.29
CA ALA A 64 -11.97 -13.23 -0.12
C ALA A 64 -12.43 -13.82 -1.47
N ILE A 65 -12.92 -12.96 -2.38
CA ILE A 65 -13.32 -13.38 -3.73
C ILE A 65 -12.11 -13.92 -4.51
N ILE A 66 -10.98 -13.21 -4.52
CA ILE A 66 -9.77 -13.63 -5.24
C ILE A 66 -9.27 -14.98 -4.71
N VAL A 67 -9.21 -15.13 -3.38
CA VAL A 67 -8.77 -16.37 -2.73
C VAL A 67 -9.73 -17.52 -3.03
N ALA A 68 -11.03 -17.30 -2.95
CA ALA A 68 -12.03 -18.33 -3.23
C ALA A 68 -11.94 -18.83 -4.68
N LEU A 69 -11.84 -17.91 -5.63
CA LEU A 69 -11.76 -18.22 -7.07
C LEU A 69 -10.46 -18.91 -7.47
N ASN A 70 -9.37 -18.73 -6.71
CA ASN A 70 -8.04 -19.26 -7.03
C ASN A 70 -7.49 -20.20 -5.95
N SER A 71 -8.39 -20.85 -5.20
CA SER A 71 -8.04 -21.70 -4.05
C SER A 71 -7.16 -22.89 -4.42
N GLN A 72 -7.34 -23.47 -5.61
CA GLN A 72 -6.49 -24.57 -6.09
C GLN A 72 -5.05 -24.11 -6.33
N GLN A 73 -4.87 -22.98 -7.02
CA GLN A 73 -3.55 -22.40 -7.28
C GLN A 73 -2.88 -21.95 -5.97
N LEU A 74 -3.66 -21.50 -4.99
CA LEU A 74 -3.14 -21.16 -3.67
C LEU A 74 -2.53 -22.38 -2.96
N LEU A 75 -3.05 -23.59 -3.18
CA LEU A 75 -2.45 -24.80 -2.60
C LEU A 75 -1.12 -25.16 -3.26
N GLU A 76 -0.97 -24.90 -4.56
CA GLU A 76 0.22 -25.25 -5.33
C GLU A 76 1.36 -24.24 -5.15
N VAL A 77 1.07 -22.94 -5.23
CA VAL A 77 2.10 -21.88 -5.22
C VAL A 77 1.96 -20.90 -4.06
N GLY A 78 0.98 -21.08 -3.17
CA GLY A 78 0.65 -20.10 -2.13
C GLY A 78 1.74 -19.90 -1.10
N LEU A 79 2.44 -20.96 -0.66
CA LEU A 79 3.53 -20.82 0.31
C LEU A 79 4.69 -20.00 -0.26
N LEU A 80 5.11 -20.31 -1.49
CA LEU A 80 6.16 -19.57 -2.18
C LEU A 80 5.75 -18.11 -2.41
N THR A 81 4.50 -17.89 -2.82
CA THR A 81 3.95 -16.55 -3.03
C THR A 81 3.89 -15.75 -1.73
N LEU A 82 3.50 -16.39 -0.62
CA LEU A 82 3.47 -15.76 0.70
C LEU A 82 4.87 -15.33 1.15
N ILE A 83 5.86 -16.21 1.01
CA ILE A 83 7.26 -15.87 1.33
C ILE A 83 7.74 -14.71 0.47
N ALA A 84 7.47 -14.73 -0.84
CA ALA A 84 7.84 -13.65 -1.75
C ALA A 84 7.18 -12.32 -1.36
N VAL A 85 5.89 -12.35 -0.99
CA VAL A 85 5.14 -11.18 -0.52
C VAL A 85 5.74 -10.59 0.75
N ILE A 86 6.08 -11.45 1.73
CA ILE A 86 6.70 -11.03 3.00
C ILE A 86 8.05 -10.37 2.72
N LEU A 87 8.89 -11.03 1.92
CA LEU A 87 10.22 -10.50 1.57
C LEU A 87 10.11 -9.19 0.80
N HIS A 88 9.20 -9.09 -0.16
CA HIS A 88 8.98 -7.86 -0.93
C HIS A 88 8.59 -6.69 -0.03
N ASN A 89 7.66 -6.90 0.91
CA ASN A 89 7.26 -5.88 1.87
C ASN A 89 8.41 -5.49 2.81
N LEU A 90 9.14 -6.46 3.36
CA LEU A 90 10.29 -6.19 4.23
C LEU A 90 11.41 -5.44 3.49
N LEU A 91 11.69 -5.80 2.24
CA LEU A 91 12.64 -5.09 1.40
C LEU A 91 12.19 -3.66 1.12
N GLY A 92 10.90 -3.43 0.88
CA GLY A 92 10.34 -2.08 0.74
C GLY A 92 10.50 -1.24 2.01
N LEU A 93 10.12 -1.80 3.16
CA LEU A 93 10.23 -1.14 4.47
C LEU A 93 11.68 -0.82 4.84
N THR A 94 12.57 -1.83 4.77
CA THR A 94 13.99 -1.68 5.12
C THR A 94 14.74 -0.84 4.10
N GLY A 95 14.48 -1.01 2.80
CA GLY A 95 15.05 -0.22 1.72
C GLY A 95 14.66 1.25 1.84
N GLY A 96 13.36 1.54 2.02
CA GLY A 96 12.88 2.91 2.23
C GLY A 96 13.52 3.58 3.45
N PHE A 97 13.66 2.86 4.57
CA PHE A 97 14.35 3.37 5.75
C PHE A 97 15.85 3.60 5.51
N CYS A 98 16.58 2.60 5.02
CA CYS A 98 18.03 2.68 4.84
C CYS A 98 18.42 3.75 3.82
N ILE A 99 17.71 3.81 2.69
CA ILE A 99 17.95 4.81 1.65
C ILE A 99 17.67 6.21 2.19
N SER A 100 16.54 6.44 2.84
CA SER A 100 16.26 7.77 3.42
C SER A 100 17.31 8.20 4.46
N ARG A 101 17.80 7.28 5.30
CA ARG A 101 18.91 7.57 6.22
C ARG A 101 20.22 7.90 5.49
N LEU A 102 20.51 7.23 4.38
CA LEU A 102 21.69 7.52 3.55
C LEU A 102 21.63 8.93 2.94
N PHE A 103 20.44 9.41 2.58
CA PHE A 103 20.22 10.76 2.08
C PHE A 103 20.12 11.84 3.17
N GLY A 104 20.35 11.49 4.45
CA GLY A 104 20.40 12.46 5.55
C GLY A 104 19.05 12.86 6.13
N PHE A 105 17.95 12.18 5.77
CA PHE A 105 16.63 12.46 6.34
C PHE A 105 16.59 12.14 7.84
N ASN A 106 15.82 12.93 8.60
CA ASN A 106 15.64 12.69 10.03
C ASN A 106 14.82 11.41 10.29
N LEU A 107 14.78 10.96 11.55
CA LEU A 107 14.17 9.68 11.91
C LEU A 107 12.66 9.63 11.58
N ARG A 108 11.94 10.74 11.80
CA ARG A 108 10.50 10.84 11.49
C ARG A 108 10.26 10.70 9.99
N GLN A 109 11.00 11.45 9.18
CA GLN A 109 10.95 11.37 7.72
C GLN A 109 11.31 9.97 7.23
N SER A 110 12.36 9.36 7.79
CA SER A 110 12.82 8.03 7.38
C SER A 110 11.80 6.94 7.68
N HIS A 111 11.12 7.01 8.83
CA HIS A 111 10.00 6.12 9.15
C HIS A 111 8.83 6.33 8.18
N THR A 112 8.48 7.57 7.84
CA THR A 112 7.42 7.84 6.87
C THR A 112 7.77 7.26 5.50
N ILE A 113 8.98 7.50 5.00
CA ILE A 113 9.43 6.97 3.70
C ILE A 113 9.45 5.44 3.72
N ALA A 114 9.88 4.81 4.81
CA ALA A 114 9.83 3.35 4.95
C ALA A 114 8.40 2.81 4.79
N ILE A 115 7.41 3.42 5.46
CA ILE A 115 5.99 3.05 5.30
C ILE A 115 5.53 3.28 3.87
N GLU A 116 5.79 4.45 3.27
CA GLU A 116 5.34 4.75 1.90
C GLU A 116 5.92 3.78 0.85
N VAL A 117 7.17 3.34 1.02
CA VAL A 117 7.80 2.38 0.10
C VAL A 117 7.32 0.95 0.37
N GLY A 118 7.15 0.57 1.63
CA GLY A 118 6.72 -0.78 2.01
C GLY A 118 5.23 -1.04 1.84
N MET A 119 4.39 -0.01 1.97
CA MET A 119 2.93 -0.09 1.89
C MET A 119 2.47 0.26 0.49
N GLN A 120 2.15 -0.77 -0.29
CA GLN A 120 1.71 -0.61 -1.68
C GLN A 120 0.18 -0.59 -1.77
N ASN A 121 -0.34 0.07 -2.80
CA ASN A 121 -1.76 -0.04 -3.19
C ASN A 121 -2.01 -1.40 -3.86
N SER A 122 -2.16 -2.41 -3.01
CA SER A 122 -2.39 -3.81 -3.40
C SER A 122 -3.79 -4.04 -3.97
N GLY A 123 -4.78 -3.21 -3.63
CA GLY A 123 -6.11 -3.25 -4.24
C GLY A 123 -6.06 -2.93 -5.75
N LEU A 124 -5.33 -1.86 -6.13
CA LEU A 124 -5.09 -1.54 -7.53
C LEU A 124 -4.30 -2.65 -8.23
N GLY A 125 -3.27 -3.19 -7.58
CA GLY A 125 -2.49 -4.30 -8.10
C GLY A 125 -3.34 -5.53 -8.43
N ALA A 126 -4.26 -5.89 -7.52
CA ALA A 126 -5.20 -6.99 -7.74
C ALA A 126 -6.18 -6.69 -8.89
N ALA A 127 -6.73 -5.47 -8.95
CA ALA A 127 -7.66 -5.07 -10.02
C ALA A 127 -7.00 -5.14 -11.41
N LEU A 128 -5.78 -4.63 -11.55
CA LEU A 128 -5.03 -4.69 -12.81
C LEU A 128 -4.64 -6.13 -13.17
N ALA A 129 -4.26 -6.95 -12.19
CA ALA A 129 -3.95 -8.35 -12.42
C ALA A 129 -5.15 -9.14 -12.97
N LEU A 130 -6.33 -8.93 -12.37
CA LEU A 130 -7.58 -9.54 -12.83
C LEU A 130 -7.98 -9.06 -14.23
N GLN A 131 -7.77 -7.78 -14.53
CA GLN A 131 -8.20 -7.20 -15.81
C GLN A 131 -7.28 -7.53 -16.98
N PHE A 132 -5.95 -7.57 -16.76
CA PHE A 132 -4.97 -7.66 -17.84
C PHE A 132 -4.17 -8.96 -17.89
N PHE A 133 -4.27 -9.80 -16.86
CA PHE A 133 -3.50 -11.03 -16.77
C PHE A 133 -4.42 -12.22 -16.46
N SER A 134 -4.38 -12.75 -15.23
CA SER A 134 -5.15 -13.93 -14.84
C SER A 134 -5.60 -13.82 -13.38
N GLY A 135 -6.58 -14.65 -12.99
CA GLY A 135 -7.00 -14.79 -11.60
C GLY A 135 -5.82 -15.09 -10.66
N ALA A 136 -4.94 -16.00 -11.09
CA ALA A 136 -3.75 -16.38 -10.33
C ALA A 136 -2.76 -15.21 -10.16
N ALA A 137 -2.64 -14.33 -11.15
CA ALA A 137 -1.78 -13.14 -11.06
C ALA A 137 -2.25 -12.14 -9.99
N ALA A 138 -3.50 -12.21 -9.53
CA ALA A 138 -4.04 -11.37 -8.48
C ALA A 138 -3.73 -11.89 -7.06
N LEU A 139 -3.35 -13.17 -6.92
CA LEU A 139 -3.04 -13.79 -5.62
C LEU A 139 -1.93 -13.07 -4.84
N PRO A 140 -0.78 -12.69 -5.44
CA PRO A 140 0.26 -11.94 -4.72
C PRO A 140 -0.27 -10.64 -4.14
N ALA A 141 -1.09 -9.89 -4.88
CA ALA A 141 -1.66 -8.63 -4.42
C ALA A 141 -2.69 -8.83 -3.28
N ALA A 142 -3.50 -9.89 -3.35
CA ALA A 142 -4.45 -10.25 -2.29
C ALA A 142 -3.72 -10.64 -1.00
N LEU A 143 -2.69 -11.49 -1.08
CA LEU A 143 -1.87 -11.89 0.07
C LEU A 143 -1.09 -10.69 0.62
N PHE A 144 -0.54 -9.84 -0.26
CA PHE A 144 0.14 -8.61 0.12
C PHE A 144 -0.81 -7.74 0.94
N SER A 145 -2.05 -7.54 0.48
CA SER A 145 -3.07 -6.75 1.18
C SER A 145 -3.26 -7.16 2.64
N VAL A 146 -3.28 -8.46 2.93
CA VAL A 146 -3.38 -8.96 4.31
C VAL A 146 -2.06 -8.69 5.06
N TRP A 147 -0.93 -9.07 4.46
CA TRP A 147 0.37 -9.01 5.10
C TRP A 147 0.80 -7.58 5.46
N HIS A 148 0.74 -6.64 4.50
CA HIS A 148 1.25 -5.27 4.72
C HIS A 148 0.43 -4.51 5.77
N ASN A 149 -0.87 -4.76 5.87
CA ASN A 149 -1.70 -4.19 6.93
C ASN A 149 -1.28 -4.70 8.32
N ILE A 150 -0.95 -5.99 8.44
CA ILE A 150 -0.44 -6.58 9.68
C ILE A 150 0.95 -6.03 10.01
N SER A 151 1.90 -6.13 9.07
CA SER A 151 3.28 -5.72 9.28
C SER A 151 3.39 -4.21 9.52
N GLY A 152 2.65 -3.41 8.76
CA GLY A 152 2.56 -1.95 8.90
C GLY A 152 1.97 -1.54 10.25
N SER A 153 0.90 -2.20 10.71
CA SER A 153 0.30 -1.91 12.02
C SER A 153 1.25 -2.22 13.18
N ILE A 154 1.94 -3.37 13.12
CA ILE A 154 2.95 -3.75 14.12
C ILE A 154 4.09 -2.73 14.15
N LEU A 155 4.61 -2.36 12.98
CA LEU A 155 5.73 -1.42 12.87
C LEU A 155 5.35 -0.01 13.30
N ALA A 156 4.17 0.47 12.89
CA ALA A 156 3.63 1.76 13.31
C ALA A 156 3.42 1.82 14.82
N SER A 157 2.92 0.75 15.44
CA SER A 157 2.78 0.63 16.90
C SER A 157 4.13 0.64 17.61
N HIS A 158 5.12 -0.08 17.08
CA HIS A 158 6.47 -0.08 17.66
C HIS A 158 7.14 1.30 17.59
N TRP A 159 6.98 2.01 16.47
CA TRP A 159 7.54 3.35 16.30
C TRP A 159 6.77 4.44 17.05
N SER A 160 5.46 4.30 17.24
CA SER A 160 4.69 5.27 18.04
C SER A 160 5.12 5.23 19.50
N GLN A 161 5.31 4.04 20.07
CA GLN A 161 5.79 3.85 21.45
C GLN A 161 7.18 4.48 21.67
N LYS A 162 8.08 4.38 20.69
CA LYS A 162 9.42 5.00 20.75
C LYS A 162 9.42 6.52 20.54
N ARG A 163 8.38 7.09 19.94
CA ARG A 163 8.22 8.55 19.81
C ARG A 163 7.54 9.17 21.02
N SER A 164 6.79 8.38 21.79
CA SER A 164 6.15 8.83 23.03
C SER A 164 7.08 8.79 24.26
N SER A 165 8.32 8.32 24.15
CA SER A 165 9.30 8.39 25.25
C SER A 165 9.88 9.81 25.38
N LEU A 166 10.10 10.25 26.62
CA LEU A 166 10.60 11.59 27.01
C LEU A 166 11.78 12.11 26.18
N GLU A 167 12.67 11.23 25.70
CA GLU A 167 13.79 11.59 24.82
C GLU A 167 13.36 12.28 23.52
N TYR A 168 12.21 11.92 22.94
CA TYR A 168 11.73 12.56 21.71
C TYR A 168 11.18 13.95 21.99
N ALA A 169 10.43 14.13 23.09
CA ALA A 169 9.91 15.43 23.52
C ALA A 169 11.04 16.43 23.85
N MET A 170 12.12 15.94 24.49
CA MET A 170 13.29 16.76 24.82
C MET A 170 14.09 17.18 23.57
N LYS A 171 14.22 16.28 22.59
CA LYS A 171 15.00 16.54 21.36
C LYS A 171 14.27 17.42 20.33
N ASP A 172 12.94 17.38 20.33
CA ASP A 172 12.08 18.26 19.49
C ASP A 172 12.05 19.69 20.07
N GLN A 173 12.11 19.85 21.40
CA GLN A 173 12.28 21.16 22.06
C GLN A 173 13.65 21.78 21.73
N GLU A 174 14.75 21.03 21.85
CA GLU A 174 16.10 21.53 21.49
C GLU A 174 16.21 21.99 20.03
N SER A 175 15.55 21.32 19.07
CA SER A 175 15.55 21.75 17.67
C SER A 175 14.64 22.95 17.37
N THR A 176 13.68 23.23 18.26
CA THR A 176 12.78 24.39 18.14
C THR A 176 13.43 25.64 18.75
N ASP A 177 14.21 25.48 19.81
CA ASP A 177 14.90 26.59 20.50
C ASP A 177 16.20 27.05 19.79
N THR A 178 16.66 26.32 18.77
CA THR A 178 17.89 26.61 18.01
C THR A 178 17.65 27.20 16.61
N ASN A 179 16.39 27.46 16.23
CA ASN A 179 15.99 28.19 15.01
C ASN A 179 15.37 29.54 15.37
#